data_AF-A0A7S2P9P5-F1
#
_entry.id   AF-A0A7S2P9P5-F1
#
_cell.length_a   1.000
_cell.length_b   1.000
_cell.length_c   1.000
_cell.angle_alpha   90.00
_cell.angle_beta   90.00
_cell.angle_gamma   90.00
#
_symmetry.space_group_name_H-M   'P 1'
#
loop_
_entity.id
_entity.type
_entity.pdbx_description
1 polymer ?
#
loop_
_entity_poly.entity_id
_entity_poly.type
_entity_poly.pdbx_seq_one_letter_code
_entity_poly.pdbx_strand_id
1 'polypeptide(L)'
;LHCYGSTATGLQTRLSDLDVTWVPAADGVVEDSRERDICELRRLFHTVGVLPVVLTVREEVADCAAALGPHALQARLVLPHVAPPVLRLEDEAGRAVCDITVNNCEGLRNSALLRAIGDACPAFRVLGRVVKHWAQRCGIADRARGRLSTYGLMLMLAGTLQRHGALVDDAAVAALWRD
;
A
#
# COMPACT_ATOMS: atom_id res chain seq x y z
N LEU A 1 2.14 -0.26 -12.60
CA LEU A 1 2.08 0.25 -11.20
C LEU A 1 0.76 -0.21 -10.62
N HIS A 2 0.77 -0.72 -9.39
CA HIS A 2 -0.42 -1.21 -8.71
C HIS A 2 -0.52 -0.53 -7.35
N CYS A 3 -1.63 0.18 -7.11
CA CYS A 3 -1.93 0.80 -5.83
C CYS A 3 -2.32 -0.29 -4.80
N TYR A 4 -1.83 -0.19 -3.56
CA TYR A 4 -2.15 -1.11 -2.45
C TYR A 4 -2.40 -0.33 -1.15
N GLY A 5 -2.50 -1.03 -0.02
CA GLY A 5 -2.58 -0.42 1.30
C GLY A 5 -3.93 0.23 1.59
N SER A 6 -3.89 1.38 2.27
CA SER A 6 -5.09 2.01 2.82
C SER A 6 -6.04 2.52 1.73
N THR A 7 -5.48 3.02 0.62
CA THR A 7 -6.25 3.53 -0.52
C THR A 7 -6.97 2.41 -1.26
N ALA A 8 -6.29 1.28 -1.50
CA ALA A 8 -6.88 0.12 -2.20
C ALA A 8 -7.95 -0.63 -1.39
N THR A 9 -7.98 -0.45 -0.07
CA THR A 9 -8.88 -1.17 0.86
C THR A 9 -10.11 -0.36 1.29
N GLY A 10 -10.14 0.95 1.02
CA GLY A 10 -11.17 1.86 1.55
C GLY A 10 -10.94 2.26 3.02
N LEU A 11 -9.73 2.04 3.54
CA LEU A 11 -9.32 2.32 4.91
C LEU A 11 -8.42 3.57 5.02
N GLN A 12 -8.35 4.37 3.95
CA GLN A 12 -7.62 5.63 3.95
C GLN A 12 -8.24 6.64 4.91
N THR A 13 -7.36 7.41 5.52
CA THR A 13 -7.66 8.62 6.30
C THR A 13 -6.97 9.79 5.64
N ARG A 14 -7.29 11.03 6.03
CA ARG A 14 -6.62 12.24 5.50
C ARG A 14 -5.10 12.29 5.72
N LEU A 15 -4.58 11.41 6.59
CA LEU A 15 -3.16 11.31 6.92
C LEU A 15 -2.50 10.09 6.25
N SER A 16 -3.23 9.36 5.41
CA SER A 16 -2.67 8.20 4.71
C SER A 16 -1.88 8.67 3.51
N ASP A 17 -0.70 8.10 3.38
CA ASP A 17 0.09 8.06 2.15
C ASP A 17 -0.56 7.14 1.11
N LEU A 18 -0.12 7.31 -0.13
CA LEU A 18 -0.43 6.44 -1.25
C LEU A 18 0.66 5.36 -1.39
N ASP A 19 0.29 4.10 -1.21
CA ASP A 19 1.18 2.97 -1.40
C ASP A 19 1.06 2.42 -2.82
N VAL A 20 2.17 2.36 -3.56
CA VAL A 20 2.21 1.83 -4.94
C VAL A 20 3.35 0.83 -5.08
N THR A 21 3.12 -0.24 -5.84
CA THR A 21 4.19 -1.15 -6.24
C THR A 21 4.34 -1.21 -7.75
N TRP A 22 5.58 -1.12 -8.21
CA TRP A 22 5.98 -1.46 -9.57
C TRP A 22 6.23 -2.96 -9.65
N VAL A 23 5.65 -3.62 -10.66
CA VAL A 23 5.88 -5.03 -10.95
C VAL A 23 6.37 -5.09 -12.39
N PRO A 24 7.69 -5.25 -12.63
CA PRO A 24 8.23 -5.35 -13.99
C PRO A 24 7.73 -6.63 -14.66
N ALA A 25 7.73 -6.64 -16.00
CA ALA A 25 7.57 -7.89 -16.74
C ALA A 25 8.73 -8.84 -16.38
N ALA A 26 8.46 -10.14 -16.25
CA ALA A 26 9.44 -11.10 -15.78
C ALA A 26 10.52 -11.34 -16.83
N ASP A 27 11.71 -10.77 -16.63
CA ASP A 27 12.85 -10.91 -17.56
C ASP A 27 13.82 -12.04 -17.17
N GLY A 28 13.37 -13.05 -16.42
CA GLY A 28 14.10 -14.33 -16.24
C GLY A 28 15.46 -14.32 -15.52
N VAL A 29 16.00 -13.15 -15.14
CA VAL A 29 17.34 -13.07 -14.51
C VAL A 29 17.23 -13.13 -12.98
N VAL A 30 18.08 -13.95 -12.35
CA VAL A 30 18.22 -14.09 -10.89
C VAL A 30 19.43 -13.27 -10.42
N GLU A 31 19.26 -11.96 -10.29
CA GLU A 31 20.22 -11.11 -9.57
C GLU A 31 19.74 -10.90 -8.13
N ASP A 32 20.63 -10.41 -7.25
CA ASP A 32 20.26 -9.97 -5.90
C ASP A 32 19.02 -9.06 -5.98
N SER A 33 17.93 -9.49 -5.34
CA SER A 33 16.62 -8.86 -5.47
C SER A 33 16.67 -7.38 -5.09
N ARG A 34 17.53 -7.03 -4.12
CA ARG A 34 17.65 -5.64 -3.65
C ARG A 34 18.34 -4.73 -4.65
N GLU A 35 19.45 -5.15 -5.25
CA GLU A 35 20.17 -4.33 -6.24
C GLU A 35 19.32 -4.12 -7.49
N ARG A 36 18.60 -5.16 -7.92
CA ARG A 36 17.60 -5.03 -8.99
C ARG A 36 16.52 -4.02 -8.64
N ASP A 37 15.92 -4.12 -7.46
CA ASP A 37 14.87 -3.20 -7.03
C ASP A 37 15.39 -1.75 -7.01
N ILE A 38 16.63 -1.54 -6.56
CA ILE A 38 17.30 -0.22 -6.60
C ILE A 38 17.46 0.27 -8.04
N CYS A 39 17.93 -0.59 -8.94
CA CYS A 39 18.10 -0.26 -10.37
C CYS A 39 16.77 0.12 -11.02
N GLU A 40 15.71 -0.64 -10.76
CA GLU A 40 14.36 -0.36 -11.27
C GLU A 40 13.82 0.96 -10.71
N LEU A 41 13.95 1.22 -9.40
CA LEU A 41 13.54 2.50 -8.82
C LEU A 41 14.34 3.67 -9.35
N ARG A 42 15.66 3.51 -9.63
CA ARG A 42 16.48 4.55 -10.26
C ARG A 42 16.01 4.85 -11.68
N ARG A 43 15.69 3.83 -12.48
CA ARG A 43 15.11 4.01 -13.82
C ARG A 43 13.80 4.78 -13.72
N LEU A 44 12.91 4.36 -12.83
CA LEU A 44 11.61 5.00 -12.59
C LEU A 44 11.78 6.47 -12.14
N PHE A 45 12.71 6.73 -11.22
CA PHE A 45 13.05 8.08 -10.76
C PHE A 45 13.53 8.99 -11.90
N HIS A 46 14.41 8.48 -12.77
CA HIS A 46 14.87 9.22 -13.94
C HIS A 46 13.74 9.49 -14.94
N THR A 47 12.78 8.58 -15.10
CA THR A 47 11.58 8.82 -15.93
C THR A 47 10.67 9.88 -15.33
N VAL A 48 10.51 9.89 -14.00
CA VAL A 48 9.65 10.86 -13.30
C VAL A 48 10.23 12.28 -13.32
N GLY A 49 11.55 12.43 -13.32
CA GLY A 49 12.23 13.73 -13.26
C GLY A 49 12.33 14.54 -14.55
N VAL A 50 11.87 14.05 -15.72
CA VAL A 50 12.21 14.66 -17.04
C VAL A 50 10.99 15.22 -17.82
N LEU A 51 9.81 15.44 -17.20
CA LEU A 51 8.53 15.84 -17.86
C LEU A 51 7.90 14.78 -18.77
N PRO A 52 6.61 14.96 -19.10
CA PRO A 52 5.51 14.42 -18.32
C PRO A 52 5.57 12.89 -18.35
N VAL A 53 5.38 12.24 -17.20
CA VAL A 53 5.34 10.79 -17.13
C VAL A 53 4.09 10.32 -17.89
N VAL A 54 4.26 10.01 -19.17
CA VAL A 54 3.28 9.25 -19.93
C VAL A 54 3.37 7.83 -19.40
N LEU A 55 2.68 7.61 -18.29
CA LEU A 55 2.43 6.30 -17.74
C LEU A 55 1.62 5.53 -18.79
N THR A 56 2.29 4.63 -19.50
CA THR A 56 1.72 3.83 -20.57
C THR A 56 0.49 3.10 -20.05
N VAL A 57 -0.65 3.35 -20.70
CA VAL A 57 -1.99 3.09 -20.20
C VAL A 57 -2.22 1.59 -19.99
N ARG A 58 -2.23 1.18 -18.71
CA ARG A 58 -3.14 0.18 -18.16
C ARG A 58 -4.07 0.92 -17.20
N GLU A 59 -5.36 0.55 -17.13
CA GLU A 59 -6.37 1.22 -16.28
C GLU A 59 -5.86 1.45 -14.84
N GLU A 60 -5.11 0.48 -14.30
CA GLU A 60 -4.52 0.49 -12.96
C GLU A 60 -3.52 1.64 -12.72
N VAL A 61 -2.87 2.12 -13.78
CA VAL A 61 -1.85 3.16 -13.69
C VAL A 61 -2.47 4.56 -13.82
N ALA A 62 -3.60 4.69 -14.53
CA ALA A 62 -4.31 5.96 -14.67
C ALA A 62 -4.79 6.50 -13.32
N ASP A 63 -5.27 5.61 -12.44
CA ASP A 63 -5.72 5.96 -11.08
C ASP A 63 -4.58 6.53 -10.23
N CYS A 64 -3.39 5.93 -10.32
CA CYS A 64 -2.24 6.40 -9.56
C CYS A 64 -1.61 7.65 -10.25
N ALA A 65 -1.63 7.76 -11.59
CA ALA A 65 -1.00 8.84 -12.37
C ALA A 65 -1.44 10.26 -11.96
N ALA A 66 -2.74 10.47 -11.77
CA ALA A 66 -3.30 11.78 -11.39
C ALA A 66 -2.80 12.22 -10.00
N ALA A 67 -2.61 11.28 -9.07
CA ALA A 67 -2.11 11.57 -7.73
C ALA A 67 -0.59 11.82 -7.69
N LEU A 68 0.17 11.26 -8.64
CA LEU A 68 1.63 11.38 -8.70
C LEU A 68 2.09 12.67 -9.39
N GLY A 69 1.32 13.17 -10.37
CA GLY A 69 1.70 14.30 -11.23
C GLY A 69 2.19 15.55 -10.49
N PRO A 70 1.47 16.08 -9.48
CA PRO A 70 1.87 17.30 -8.75
C PRO A 70 3.15 17.13 -7.92
N HIS A 71 3.49 15.89 -7.54
CA HIS A 71 4.57 15.58 -6.59
C HIS A 71 5.80 14.96 -7.26
N ALA A 72 5.76 14.76 -8.58
CA ALA A 72 6.85 14.18 -9.37
C ALA A 72 8.18 14.94 -9.22
N LEU A 73 8.12 16.26 -8.99
CA LEU A 73 9.30 17.12 -8.81
C LEU A 73 10.00 16.97 -7.45
N GLN A 74 9.35 16.33 -6.47
CA GLN A 74 9.87 16.13 -5.11
C GLN A 74 10.07 14.65 -4.79
N ALA A 75 10.44 13.89 -5.82
CA ALA A 75 10.77 12.49 -5.69
C ALA A 75 12.14 12.31 -4.99
N ARG A 76 12.25 11.31 -4.11
CA ARG A 76 13.47 10.94 -3.38
C ARG A 76 13.60 9.42 -3.33
N LEU A 77 14.76 8.91 -3.72
CA LEU A 77 15.11 7.51 -3.49
C LEU A 77 15.60 7.32 -2.04
N VAL A 78 14.91 6.47 -1.28
CA VAL A 78 15.25 6.15 0.12
C VAL A 78 15.69 4.68 0.19
N LEU A 79 16.90 4.46 0.72
CA LEU A 79 17.56 3.14 0.75
C LEU A 79 17.81 2.68 2.20
N PRO A 80 16.77 2.25 2.94
CA PRO A 80 16.92 1.79 4.31
C PRO A 80 17.61 0.43 4.37
N HIS A 81 18.50 0.21 5.34
CA HIS A 81 19.26 -1.05 5.46
C HIS A 81 18.39 -2.28 5.74
N VAL A 82 17.32 -2.12 6.53
CA VAL A 82 16.49 -3.21 7.07
C VAL A 82 15.08 -3.25 6.47
N ALA A 83 14.83 -2.47 5.42
CA ALA A 83 13.54 -2.40 4.75
C ALA A 83 13.73 -2.34 3.22
N PRO A 84 12.67 -2.59 2.43
CA PRO A 84 12.74 -2.47 0.99
C PRO A 84 13.15 -1.05 0.55
N PRO A 85 13.94 -0.91 -0.53
CA PRO A 85 14.11 0.36 -1.22
C PRO A 85 12.76 0.98 -1.58
N VAL A 86 12.64 2.30 -1.43
CA VAL A 86 11.41 3.03 -1.76
C VAL A 86 11.72 4.30 -2.53
N LEU A 87 10.98 4.55 -3.59
CA LEU A 87 10.92 5.84 -4.25
C LEU A 87 9.76 6.63 -3.65
N ARG A 88 10.08 7.65 -2.88
CA ARG A 88 9.12 8.47 -2.14
C ARG A 88 8.84 9.76 -2.90
N LEU A 89 7.57 10.12 -3.05
CA LEU A 89 7.14 11.44 -3.48
C LEU A 89 6.69 12.25 -2.27
N GLU A 90 7.16 13.50 -2.21
CA GLU A 90 6.87 14.41 -1.10
C GLU A 90 6.02 15.60 -1.56
N ASP A 91 5.24 16.19 -0.65
CA ASP A 91 4.65 17.52 -0.86
C ASP A 91 5.67 18.63 -0.59
N GLU A 92 5.32 19.89 -0.89
CA GLU A 92 6.18 21.07 -0.66
C GLU A 92 6.63 21.23 0.80
N ALA A 93 5.93 20.62 1.75
CA ALA A 93 6.30 20.62 3.16
C ALA A 93 7.20 19.43 3.55
N GLY A 94 7.61 18.60 2.60
CA GLY A 94 8.44 17.41 2.81
C GLY A 94 7.69 16.23 3.42
N ARG A 95 6.36 16.22 3.40
CA ARG A 95 5.58 15.07 3.87
C ARG A 95 5.46 14.02 2.76
N ALA A 96 5.65 12.75 3.13
CA ALA A 96 5.42 11.63 2.22
C ALA A 96 3.97 11.60 1.73
N VAL A 97 3.79 11.70 0.41
CA VAL A 97 2.50 11.62 -0.27
C VAL A 97 2.32 10.25 -0.92
N CYS A 98 3.41 9.71 -1.49
CA CYS A 98 3.38 8.41 -2.14
C CYS A 98 4.69 7.66 -1.90
N ASP A 99 4.59 6.38 -1.54
CA ASP A 99 5.71 5.46 -1.46
C ASP A 99 5.59 4.41 -2.58
N ILE A 100 6.59 4.37 -3.48
CA ILE A 100 6.67 3.44 -4.60
C ILE A 100 7.73 2.38 -4.29
N THR A 101 7.32 1.13 -4.15
CA THR A 101 8.19 -0.04 -3.98
C THR A 101 8.25 -0.90 -5.25
N VAL A 102 9.15 -1.87 -5.32
CA VAL A 102 9.21 -2.86 -6.40
C VAL A 102 8.78 -4.22 -5.86
N ASN A 103 7.98 -4.96 -6.64
CA ASN A 103 7.60 -6.35 -6.38
C ASN A 103 6.97 -6.62 -5.00
N ASN A 104 6.24 -5.66 -4.41
CA ASN A 104 5.54 -5.87 -3.14
C ASN A 104 4.23 -6.67 -3.32
N CYS A 105 4.37 -7.91 -3.76
CA CYS A 105 3.26 -8.85 -3.98
C CYS A 105 2.53 -9.19 -2.67
N GLU A 106 3.23 -9.15 -1.54
CA GLU A 106 2.61 -9.33 -0.22
C GLU A 106 1.66 -8.17 0.11
N GLY A 107 2.07 -6.93 -0.14
CA GLY A 107 1.22 -5.75 0.02
C GLY A 107 -0.06 -5.85 -0.82
N LEU A 108 0.05 -6.32 -2.06
CA LEU A 108 -1.10 -6.57 -2.93
C LEU A 108 -2.05 -7.62 -2.36
N ARG A 109 -1.54 -8.80 -1.97
CA ARG A 109 -2.36 -9.88 -1.38
C ARG A 109 -3.05 -9.45 -0.07
N ASN A 110 -2.31 -8.80 0.82
CA ASN A 110 -2.83 -8.29 2.09
C ASN A 110 -3.95 -7.27 1.88
N SER A 111 -3.78 -6.39 0.89
CA SER A 111 -4.79 -5.40 0.54
C SER A 111 -6.02 -6.03 -0.12
N ALA A 112 -5.83 -7.03 -0.98
CA ALA A 112 -6.93 -7.78 -1.57
C ALA A 112 -7.78 -8.49 -0.49
N LEU A 113 -7.13 -9.10 0.51
CA LEU A 113 -7.82 -9.71 1.65
C LEU A 113 -8.65 -8.69 2.43
N LEU A 114 -8.05 -7.57 2.85
CA LEU A 114 -8.78 -6.54 3.59
C LEU A 114 -9.90 -5.89 2.77
N ARG A 115 -9.71 -5.77 1.45
CA ARG A 115 -10.75 -5.29 0.53
C ARG A 115 -11.93 -6.25 0.51
N ALA A 116 -11.69 -7.55 0.32
CA ALA A 116 -12.72 -8.59 0.32
C ALA A 116 -13.50 -8.61 1.66
N ILE A 117 -12.79 -8.50 2.80
CA ILE A 117 -13.42 -8.39 4.12
C ILE A 117 -14.31 -7.14 4.19
N GLY A 118 -13.82 -5.99 3.73
CA GLY A 118 -14.59 -4.75 3.73
C GLY A 118 -15.79 -4.75 2.78
N ASP A 119 -15.72 -5.50 1.68
CA ASP A 119 -16.82 -5.69 0.73
C ASP A 119 -17.90 -6.58 1.33
N ALA A 120 -17.50 -7.67 2.00
CA ALA A 120 -18.43 -8.56 2.69
C ALA A 120 -19.03 -7.93 3.97
N CYS A 121 -18.29 -7.03 4.63
CA CYS A 121 -18.74 -6.34 5.84
C CYS A 121 -18.43 -4.84 5.78
N PRO A 122 -19.36 -4.00 5.30
CA PRO A 122 -19.15 -2.55 5.23
C PRO A 122 -18.84 -1.89 6.58
N ALA A 123 -19.36 -2.44 7.68
CA ALA A 123 -19.09 -1.97 9.04
C ALA A 123 -17.60 -2.10 9.41
N PHE A 124 -16.89 -3.10 8.88
CA PHE A 124 -15.45 -3.26 9.06
C PHE A 124 -14.68 -2.03 8.58
N ARG A 125 -15.06 -1.42 7.45
CA ARG A 125 -14.38 -0.22 6.92
C ARG A 125 -14.59 1.00 7.82
N VAL A 126 -15.82 1.17 8.31
CA VAL A 126 -16.16 2.29 9.21
C VAL A 126 -15.38 2.16 10.51
N LEU A 127 -15.46 1.00 11.17
CA LEU A 127 -14.74 0.73 12.41
C LEU A 127 -13.22 0.77 12.19
N GLY A 128 -12.74 0.23 11.07
CA GLY A 128 -11.33 0.22 10.71
C GLY A 128 -10.75 1.63 10.62
N ARG A 129 -11.46 2.58 9.99
CA ARG A 129 -11.03 3.99 9.95
C ARG A 129 -11.02 4.64 11.35
N VAL A 130 -12.00 4.34 12.21
CA VAL A 130 -12.05 4.85 13.59
C VAL A 130 -10.88 4.31 14.41
N VAL A 131 -10.68 2.99 14.41
CA VAL A 131 -9.60 2.30 15.12
C VAL A 131 -8.24 2.75 14.63
N LYS A 132 -8.05 2.89 13.31
CA LYS A 132 -6.83 3.44 12.71
C LYS A 132 -6.56 4.86 13.18
N HIS A 133 -7.57 5.75 13.16
CA HIS A 133 -7.40 7.13 13.62
C HIS A 133 -7.01 7.19 15.10
N TRP A 134 -7.70 6.42 15.95
CA TRP A 134 -7.37 6.31 17.37
C TRP A 134 -5.94 5.81 17.58
N ALA A 135 -5.54 4.74 16.89
CA ALA A 135 -4.21 4.15 17.03
C ALA A 135 -3.09 5.10 16.59
N GLN A 136 -3.33 5.88 15.53
CA GLN A 136 -2.41 6.95 15.10
C GLN A 136 -2.28 8.04 16.16
N ARG A 137 -3.39 8.48 16.77
CA ARG A 137 -3.40 9.51 17.84
C ARG A 137 -2.72 9.04 19.12
N CYS A 138 -2.89 7.78 19.47
CA CYS A 138 -2.21 7.15 20.61
C CYS A 138 -0.74 6.81 20.30
N GLY A 139 -0.30 6.98 19.06
CA GLY A 139 1.05 6.67 18.63
C GLY A 139 1.39 5.18 18.65
N ILE A 140 0.40 4.27 18.62
CA ILE A 140 0.64 2.81 18.64
C ILE A 140 0.65 2.20 17.24
N ALA A 141 0.20 2.93 16.22
CA ALA A 141 0.24 2.51 14.82
C ALA A 141 1.37 3.25 14.07
N ASP A 142 2.55 2.65 14.04
CA ASP A 142 3.72 3.16 13.33
C ASP A 142 4.76 2.05 13.11
N ARG A 143 4.69 1.41 11.93
CA ARG A 143 5.62 0.33 11.56
C ARG A 143 7.08 0.80 11.55
N ALA A 144 7.35 2.03 11.13
CA ALA A 144 8.72 2.54 11.02
C ALA A 144 9.40 2.67 12.39
N ARG A 145 8.61 2.83 13.46
CA ARG A 145 9.08 2.85 14.86
C ARG A 145 8.93 1.51 15.58
N GLY A 146 8.76 0.40 14.85
CA GLY A 146 8.62 -0.93 15.41
C GLY A 146 7.28 -1.17 16.14
N ARG A 147 6.25 -0.35 15.86
CA ARG A 147 4.91 -0.49 16.43
C ARG A 147 3.99 -1.23 15.46
N LEU A 148 2.71 -1.40 15.83
CA LEU A 148 1.75 -2.13 15.01
C LEU A 148 1.59 -1.47 13.64
N SER A 149 1.56 -2.30 12.59
CA SER A 149 1.20 -1.83 11.26
C SER A 149 -0.30 -1.64 11.16
N THR A 150 -0.75 -0.77 10.24
CA THR A 150 -2.18 -0.64 9.91
C THR A 150 -2.79 -2.00 9.54
N TYR A 151 -2.07 -2.81 8.77
CA TYR A 151 -2.50 -4.17 8.42
C TYR A 151 -2.73 -5.05 9.66
N GLY A 152 -1.78 -5.08 10.60
CA GLY A 152 -1.91 -5.86 11.84
C GLY A 152 -3.11 -5.40 12.68
N LEU A 153 -3.32 -4.08 12.78
CA LEU A 153 -4.46 -3.50 13.47
C LEU A 153 -5.80 -3.92 12.82
N MET A 154 -5.84 -3.99 11.49
CA MET A 154 -7.03 -4.41 10.76
C MET A 154 -7.31 -5.90 10.92
N LEU A 155 -6.28 -6.75 11.00
CA LEU A 155 -6.47 -8.16 11.34
C LEU A 155 -6.99 -8.36 12.77
N MET A 156 -6.52 -7.57 13.74
CA MET A 156 -7.05 -7.60 15.10
C MET A 156 -8.53 -7.20 15.16
N LEU A 157 -8.92 -6.18 14.39
CA LEU A 157 -10.31 -5.77 14.27
C LEU A 157 -11.15 -6.88 13.62
N ALA A 158 -10.68 -7.44 12.50
CA ALA A 158 -11.37 -8.52 11.80
C ALA A 158 -11.57 -9.72 12.73
N GLY A 159 -10.52 -10.19 13.42
CA GLY A 159 -10.61 -11.29 14.37
C GLY A 159 -11.54 -10.99 15.56
N THR A 160 -11.62 -9.73 15.99
CA THR A 160 -12.57 -9.32 17.04
C THR A 160 -14.01 -9.39 16.53
N LEU A 161 -14.29 -8.86 15.34
CA LEU A 161 -15.61 -8.94 14.74
C LEU A 161 -16.04 -10.40 14.47
N GLN A 162 -15.12 -11.26 14.02
CA GLN A 162 -15.36 -12.69 13.87
C GLN A 162 -15.78 -13.34 15.19
N ARG A 163 -15.02 -13.13 16.28
CA ARG A 163 -15.35 -13.70 17.60
C ARG A 163 -16.71 -13.23 18.14
N HIS A 164 -17.18 -12.07 17.72
CA HIS A 164 -18.49 -11.54 18.12
C HIS A 164 -19.61 -11.83 17.11
N GLY A 165 -19.36 -12.63 16.07
CA GLY A 165 -20.35 -12.96 15.04
C GLY A 165 -20.76 -11.76 14.17
N ALA A 166 -19.93 -10.71 14.14
CA ALA A 166 -20.17 -9.45 13.43
C ALA A 166 -19.38 -9.32 12.11
N LEU A 167 -18.54 -10.31 11.80
CA LEU A 167 -17.90 -10.49 10.51
C LEU A 167 -18.40 -11.80 9.91
N VAL A 168 -18.77 -11.76 8.62
CA VAL A 168 -19.03 -12.87 7.67
C VAL A 168 -19.17 -14.24 8.34
N ASP A 169 -20.35 -14.88 8.22
CA ASP A 169 -20.59 -16.17 8.89
C ASP A 169 -19.54 -17.24 8.50
N ASP A 170 -19.36 -18.25 9.37
CA ASP A 170 -18.37 -19.31 9.17
C ASP A 170 -18.52 -20.05 7.83
N ALA A 171 -19.73 -20.10 7.26
CA ALA A 171 -19.98 -20.75 5.97
C ALA A 171 -19.47 -19.89 4.80
N ALA A 172 -19.64 -18.58 4.87
CA ALA A 172 -19.13 -17.63 3.89
C ALA A 172 -17.59 -17.48 3.98
N VAL A 173 -17.00 -17.61 5.18
CA VAL A 173 -15.54 -17.75 5.32
C VAL A 173 -15.06 -19.05 4.68
N ALA A 174 -15.72 -20.19 4.93
CA ALA A 174 -15.34 -21.47 4.32
C ALA A 174 -15.47 -21.49 2.79
N ALA A 175 -16.34 -20.64 2.22
CA ALA A 175 -16.47 -20.48 0.77
C ALA A 175 -15.28 -19.74 0.13
N LEU A 176 -14.62 -18.83 0.86
CA LEU A 176 -13.45 -18.08 0.38
C LEU A 176 -12.19 -18.94 0.19
N TRP A 177 -12.14 -20.15 0.75
CA TRP A 177 -10.99 -21.06 0.70
C TRP A 177 -11.16 -22.23 -0.29
N ARG A 178 -12.24 -22.24 -1.10
CA ARG A 178 -12.55 -23.36 -2.01
C ARG A 178 -12.08 -23.17 -3.46
N ASP A 179 -11.38 -22.07 -3.76
CA ASP A 179 -10.73 -21.81 -5.05
C ASP A 179 -9.20 -21.74 -4.88
#